data_AF-A0AAY5EQ05-F1
#
_entry.id   AF-A0AAY5EQ05-F1
#
_cell.length_a   1.000
_cell.length_b   1.000
_cell.length_c   1.000
_cell.angle_alpha   90.00
_cell.angle_beta   90.00
_cell.angle_gamma   90.00
#
_symmetry.space_group_name_H-M   'P 1'
#
loop_
_entity.id
_entity.type
_entity.pdbx_description
1 polymer ?
#
loop_
_entity_poly.entity_id
_entity_poly.type
_entity_poly.pdbx_seq_one_letter_code
_entity_poly.pdbx_strand_id
1 'polypeptide(L)'
;LYRKDFPRTYCSLGEDDNGSCSICMGEMVEKTTLEKCGHVLLPLVLDQAFQVKKACPVCRLVYGQLVGNQPIWSCPGHEGYGCICIIYSFPPGFQSVKHPNPGVRYPGTDRVAYLPDSPDGNRVLHLLRRAFEQRLIFTIGTSMTTGMQNVITWNDIHHKTSIWGGPRCFGYPDPTYLVRVTEELREKGITAD
;
A
#
# COMPACT_ATOMS: atom_id res chain seq x y z
N LEU A 1 -21.61 0.14 0.49
CA LEU A 1 -21.66 0.44 1.94
C LEU A 1 -23.04 0.99 2.26
N TYR A 2 -23.90 0.17 2.86
CA TYR A 2 -25.22 0.62 3.31
C TYR A 2 -25.05 1.42 4.61
N ARG A 3 -25.48 2.70 4.62
CA ARG A 3 -25.66 3.48 5.85
C ARG A 3 -27.01 3.09 6.46
N LYS A 4 -26.98 2.55 7.67
CA LYS A 4 -28.13 2.62 8.59
C LYS A 4 -27.86 3.78 9.54
N ASP A 5 -28.65 4.84 9.39
CA ASP A 5 -28.69 5.92 10.37
C ASP A 5 -29.42 5.38 11.61
N PHE A 6 -28.72 5.36 12.75
CA PHE A 6 -29.32 5.09 14.05
C PHE A 6 -29.76 6.43 14.68
N PRO A 7 -30.98 6.51 15.25
CA PRO A 7 -31.45 7.72 15.91
C PRO A 7 -30.57 8.04 17.13
N ARG A 8 -30.22 9.32 17.29
CA ARG A 8 -29.52 9.84 18.48
C ARG A 8 -30.49 9.87 19.66
N THR A 9 -30.59 8.78 20.40
CA THR A 9 -31.10 8.79 21.77
C THR A 9 -30.02 9.39 22.67
N TYR A 10 -30.32 10.53 23.29
CA TYR A 10 -29.51 11.09 24.37
C TYR A 10 -29.57 10.12 25.54
N CYS A 11 -28.55 9.27 25.71
CA CYS A 11 -28.33 8.56 26.97
C CYS A 11 -27.65 9.54 27.92
N SER A 12 -28.27 9.81 29.06
CA SER A 12 -27.73 10.59 30.17
C SER A 12 -27.30 9.65 31.30
N LEU A 13 -26.27 8.84 31.07
CA LEU A 13 -25.75 7.87 32.05
C LEU A 13 -24.26 8.16 32.30
N GLY A 14 -23.98 9.27 32.99
CA GLY A 14 -22.64 9.58 33.50
C GLY A 14 -22.51 9.42 35.01
N GLU A 15 -23.62 9.49 35.74
CA GLU A 15 -23.68 9.46 37.20
C GLU A 15 -24.84 8.59 37.63
N ASP A 16 -24.60 7.74 38.62
CA ASP A 16 -25.65 7.03 39.34
C ASP A 16 -26.29 8.03 40.33
N ASP A 17 -27.53 7.79 40.78
CA ASP A 17 -28.29 8.67 41.68
C ASP A 17 -27.58 8.96 43.04
N ASN A 18 -26.50 8.23 43.33
CA ASN A 18 -25.67 8.33 44.54
C ASN A 18 -24.29 9.01 44.31
N GLY A 19 -24.04 9.60 43.14
CA GLY A 19 -22.77 10.28 42.83
C GLY A 19 -21.57 9.35 42.57
N SER A 20 -21.81 8.06 42.34
CA SER A 20 -20.81 7.06 41.97
C SER A 20 -20.62 6.97 40.45
N CYS A 21 -19.41 6.59 40.03
CA CYS A 21 -19.08 6.34 38.63
C CYS A 21 -19.72 5.02 38.15
N SER A 22 -20.61 5.07 37.16
CA SER A 22 -21.25 3.89 36.57
C SER A 22 -20.30 2.85 35.94
N ILE A 23 -19.02 3.18 35.76
CA ILE A 23 -18.03 2.32 35.08
C ILE A 23 -17.09 1.63 36.06
N CYS A 24 -16.56 2.37 37.04
CA CYS A 24 -15.61 1.82 38.03
C CYS A 24 -16.22 1.71 39.43
N MET A 25 -17.45 2.16 39.64
CA MET A 25 -18.17 2.19 40.92
C MET A 25 -17.47 2.99 42.03
N GLY A 26 -16.53 3.89 41.67
CA GLY A 26 -15.82 4.77 42.61
C GLY A 26 -16.51 6.11 42.84
N GLU A 27 -16.17 6.79 43.94
CA GLU A 27 -16.63 8.15 44.25
C GLU A 27 -16.11 9.19 43.24
N MET A 28 -16.98 10.08 42.76
CA MET A 28 -16.68 11.05 41.73
C MET A 28 -16.17 12.39 42.31
N VAL A 29 -14.90 12.43 42.74
CA VAL A 29 -14.26 13.64 43.34
C VAL A 29 -13.82 14.64 42.26
N GLU A 30 -13.15 14.16 41.20
CA GLU A 30 -12.78 14.95 40.00
C GLU A 30 -13.41 14.34 38.76
N LYS A 31 -13.98 15.18 37.89
CA LYS A 31 -14.81 14.74 36.75
C LYS A 31 -14.39 15.45 35.47
N THR A 32 -14.37 14.69 34.36
CA THR A 32 -14.13 15.20 33.02
C THR A 32 -15.39 15.00 32.17
N THR A 33 -15.85 16.07 31.52
CA THR A 33 -17.01 16.01 30.62
C THR A 33 -16.54 15.89 29.17
N LEU A 34 -17.03 14.87 28.46
CA LEU A 34 -16.71 14.67 27.06
C LEU A 34 -17.53 15.59 26.14
N GLU A 35 -16.87 16.59 25.53
CA GLU A 35 -17.51 17.69 24.78
C GLU A 35 -18.57 17.26 23.75
N LYS A 36 -18.33 16.18 22.98
CA LYS A 36 -19.25 15.77 21.89
C LYS A 36 -20.50 15.01 22.34
N CYS A 37 -20.49 14.34 23.49
CA CYS A 37 -21.61 13.51 23.97
C CYS A 37 -22.14 13.91 25.34
N GLY A 38 -21.48 14.81 26.06
CA GLY A 38 -21.89 15.29 27.38
C GLY A 38 -21.76 14.26 28.51
N HIS A 39 -21.18 13.08 28.26
CA HIS A 39 -20.98 12.08 29.31
C HIS A 39 -19.86 12.53 30.25
N VAL A 40 -20.14 12.44 31.55
CA VAL A 40 -19.21 12.77 32.64
C VAL A 40 -18.53 11.50 33.11
N LEU A 41 -17.21 11.52 33.21
CA LEU A 41 -16.37 10.36 33.55
C LEU A 41 -15.27 10.78 34.51
N LEU A 42 -14.78 9.85 35.33
CA LEU A 42 -13.52 10.06 36.05
C LEU A 42 -12.36 10.20 35.05
N PRO A 43 -11.39 11.11 35.27
CA PRO A 43 -10.20 11.23 34.44
C PRO A 43 -9.48 9.88 34.21
N LEU A 44 -9.31 9.09 35.28
CA LEU A 44 -8.65 7.78 35.21
C LEU A 44 -9.39 6.79 34.29
N VAL A 45 -10.72 6.75 34.37
CA VAL A 45 -11.57 5.87 33.55
C VAL A 45 -11.50 6.30 32.08
N LEU A 46 -11.53 7.61 31.85
CA LEU A 46 -11.42 8.18 30.51
C LEU A 46 -10.06 7.85 29.89
N ASP A 47 -8.97 8.04 30.62
CA ASP A 47 -7.61 7.74 30.16
C ASP A 47 -7.47 6.26 29.81
N GLN A 48 -7.88 5.36 30.71
CA GLN A 48 -7.86 3.92 30.47
C GLN A 48 -8.70 3.51 29.25
N ALA A 49 -9.91 4.06 29.12
CA ALA A 49 -10.76 3.79 27.96
C ALA A 49 -10.10 4.25 26.66
N PHE A 50 -9.50 5.45 26.66
CA PHE A 50 -8.87 6.05 25.47
C PHE A 50 -7.54 5.40 25.08
N GLN A 51 -6.84 4.74 26.01
CA GLN A 51 -5.70 3.87 25.68
C GLN A 51 -6.12 2.65 24.83
N VAL A 52 -7.32 2.10 25.08
CA VAL A 52 -7.84 0.96 24.31
C VAL A 52 -8.49 1.41 23.00
N LYS A 53 -9.37 2.41 23.09
CA LYS A 53 -10.12 2.94 21.95
C LYS A 53 -10.55 4.35 22.28
N LYS A 54 -10.21 5.32 21.42
CA LYS A 54 -10.65 6.71 21.53
C LYS A 54 -12.15 6.86 21.25
N ALA A 55 -12.99 6.36 22.15
CA ALA A 55 -14.44 6.41 22.10
C ALA A 55 -15.02 6.47 23.51
N CYS A 56 -16.14 7.17 23.68
CA CYS A 56 -16.84 7.24 24.95
C CYS A 56 -17.19 5.82 25.44
N PRO A 57 -16.82 5.42 26.67
CA PRO A 57 -17.14 4.10 27.20
C PRO A 57 -18.65 3.88 27.38
N VAL A 58 -19.43 4.95 27.55
CA VAL A 58 -20.89 4.88 27.74
C VAL A 58 -21.62 4.72 26.40
N CYS A 59 -21.48 5.67 25.48
CA CYS A 59 -22.26 5.69 24.23
C CYS A 59 -21.48 5.28 22.98
N ARG A 60 -20.19 4.94 23.12
CA ARG A 60 -19.28 4.54 22.01
C ARG A 60 -19.02 5.63 20.96
N LEU A 61 -19.43 6.87 21.20
CA LEU A 61 -19.11 7.99 20.31
C LEU A 61 -17.60 8.15 20.18
N VAL A 62 -17.08 8.22 18.95
CA VAL A 62 -15.64 8.24 18.66
C VAL A 62 -15.05 9.65 18.79
N TYR A 63 -13.90 9.74 19.45
CA TYR A 63 -13.13 10.96 19.71
C TYR A 63 -11.80 10.94 18.94
N GLY A 64 -11.86 11.30 17.66
CA GLY A 64 -10.70 11.40 16.78
C GLY A 64 -10.69 10.30 15.70
N GLN A 65 -9.53 10.06 15.11
CA GLN A 65 -9.35 8.98 14.14
C GLN A 65 -9.02 7.68 14.89
N LEU A 66 -9.82 6.64 14.67
CA LEU A 66 -9.46 5.30 15.11
C LEU A 66 -8.44 4.72 14.14
N VAL A 67 -7.29 4.34 14.66
CA VAL A 67 -6.26 3.62 13.91
C VAL A 67 -6.30 2.18 14.39
N GLY A 68 -6.46 1.25 13.46
CA GLY A 68 -6.41 -0.19 13.74
C GLY A 68 -4.98 -0.72 13.75
N ASN A 69 -4.83 -2.01 14.02
CA ASN A 69 -3.56 -2.74 13.98
C ASN A 69 -3.41 -3.59 12.70
N GLN A 70 -4.04 -3.16 11.59
CA GLN A 70 -3.95 -3.87 10.32
C GLN A 70 -2.48 -3.89 9.84
N PRO A 71 -1.93 -5.05 9.47
CA PRO A 71 -0.55 -5.14 9.00
C PRO A 71 -0.38 -4.32 7.72
N ILE A 72 0.77 -3.64 7.61
CA ILE A 72 1.19 -2.94 6.40
C ILE A 72 1.80 -3.98 5.45
N TRP A 73 1.37 -3.97 4.19
CA TRP A 73 2.00 -4.79 3.16
C TRP A 73 3.23 -4.05 2.61
N SER A 74 4.42 -4.50 3.01
CA SER A 74 5.72 -3.93 2.65
C SER A 74 6.53 -4.89 1.79
N CYS A 75 7.39 -4.36 0.91
CA CYS A 75 8.37 -5.21 0.24
C CYS A 75 9.49 -5.57 1.25
N PRO A 76 9.95 -6.84 1.36
CA PRO A 76 10.99 -7.23 2.33
C PRO A 76 12.29 -6.42 2.18
N GLY A 77 12.85 -5.94 3.30
CA GLY A 77 14.02 -5.06 3.34
C GLY A 77 13.69 -3.57 3.19
N HIS A 78 12.40 -3.21 3.17
CA HIS A 78 11.89 -1.84 3.16
C HIS A 78 10.78 -1.65 4.21
N GLU A 79 11.02 -2.15 5.41
CA GLU A 79 10.08 -2.06 6.53
C GLU A 79 9.73 -0.60 6.84
N GLY A 80 8.45 -0.34 7.11
CA GLY A 80 7.92 1.01 7.34
C GLY A 80 7.37 1.70 6.07
N TYR A 81 7.63 1.14 4.89
CA TYR A 81 7.03 1.58 3.62
C TYR A 81 6.01 0.58 3.10
N GLY A 82 5.07 1.05 2.26
CA GLY A 82 4.19 0.17 1.50
C GLY A 82 4.92 -0.58 0.39
N CYS A 83 4.17 -1.34 -0.42
CA CYS A 83 4.68 -1.97 -1.63
C CYS A 83 3.78 -1.57 -2.81
N ILE A 84 4.36 -0.97 -3.84
CA ILE A 84 3.72 -0.55 -5.08
C ILE A 84 3.65 -1.76 -6.01
N CYS A 85 2.47 -2.02 -6.57
CA CYS A 85 2.24 -3.03 -7.59
C CYS A 85 2.12 -2.35 -8.97
N ILE A 86 2.99 -2.70 -9.90
CA ILE A 86 2.97 -2.23 -11.28
C ILE A 86 2.45 -3.37 -12.15
N ILE A 87 1.36 -3.12 -12.89
CA ILE A 87 0.74 -4.09 -13.78
C ILE A 87 0.94 -3.61 -15.22
N TYR A 88 1.64 -4.41 -16.01
CA TYR A 88 1.75 -4.24 -17.45
C TYR A 88 0.83 -5.22 -18.14
N SER A 89 0.03 -4.74 -19.09
CA SER A 89 -0.89 -5.58 -19.86
C SER A 89 -0.74 -5.25 -21.34
N PHE A 90 -0.52 -6.29 -22.14
CA PHE A 90 -0.37 -6.17 -23.59
C PHE A 90 -1.29 -7.17 -24.30
N PRO A 91 -2.10 -6.71 -25.27
CA PRO A 91 -2.87 -7.61 -26.11
C PRO A 91 -1.94 -8.35 -27.10
N PRO A 92 -2.39 -9.49 -27.65
CA PRO A 92 -1.71 -10.14 -28.78
C PRO A 92 -1.72 -9.23 -30.01
N GLY A 93 -0.79 -9.47 -30.92
CA GLY A 93 -0.68 -8.66 -32.14
C GLY A 93 0.21 -9.26 -33.21
N PHE A 94 0.62 -8.42 -34.15
CA PHE A 94 1.51 -8.76 -35.25
C PHE A 94 2.77 -7.91 -35.21
N GLN A 95 3.90 -8.53 -35.52
CA GLN A 95 5.19 -7.85 -35.52
C GLN A 95 5.25 -6.75 -36.58
N SER A 96 5.66 -5.56 -36.15
CA SER A 96 5.89 -4.42 -37.05
C SER A 96 7.18 -4.61 -37.85
N VAL A 97 7.43 -3.71 -38.80
CA VAL A 97 8.69 -3.67 -39.57
C VAL A 97 9.94 -3.44 -38.71
N LYS A 98 9.77 -2.99 -37.45
CA LYS A 98 10.86 -2.78 -36.50
C LYS A 98 11.15 -4.02 -35.64
N HIS A 99 10.34 -5.07 -35.75
CA HIS A 99 10.51 -6.31 -34.97
C HIS A 99 11.26 -7.36 -35.80
N PRO A 100 11.82 -8.41 -35.14
CA PRO A 100 12.65 -9.40 -35.82
C PRO A 100 11.98 -10.12 -37.00
N ASN A 101 10.67 -10.39 -36.89
CA ASN A 101 9.93 -11.13 -37.91
C ASN A 101 8.64 -10.38 -38.31
N PRO A 102 8.70 -9.34 -39.16
CA PRO A 102 7.54 -8.54 -39.55
C PRO A 102 6.38 -9.39 -40.08
N GLY A 103 5.15 -9.08 -39.65
CA GLY A 103 3.94 -9.82 -40.02
C GLY A 103 3.71 -11.13 -39.24
N VAL A 104 4.67 -11.60 -38.45
CA VAL A 104 4.48 -12.78 -37.58
C VAL A 104 3.70 -12.40 -36.33
N ARG A 105 2.77 -13.28 -35.90
CA ARG A 105 1.99 -13.08 -34.67
C ARG A 105 2.84 -13.21 -33.41
N TYR A 106 2.45 -12.48 -32.38
CA TYR A 106 2.93 -12.67 -31.01
C TYR A 106 1.75 -12.73 -30.02
N PRO A 107 1.84 -13.54 -28.95
CA PRO A 107 0.81 -13.59 -27.92
C PRO A 107 0.86 -12.35 -27.02
N GLY A 108 -0.28 -12.01 -26.41
CA GLY A 108 -0.35 -11.00 -25.36
C GLY A 108 0.25 -11.49 -24.05
N THR A 109 0.44 -10.59 -23.10
CA THR A 109 0.99 -10.94 -21.77
C THR A 109 0.55 -9.95 -20.71
N ASP A 110 0.36 -10.45 -19.49
CA ASP A 110 0.23 -9.65 -18.29
C ASP A 110 1.43 -9.91 -17.39
N ARG A 111 2.03 -8.85 -16.83
CA ARG A 111 3.19 -8.94 -15.96
C ARG A 111 3.00 -8.02 -14.76
N VAL A 112 3.38 -8.54 -13.60
CA VAL A 112 3.36 -7.80 -12.34
C VAL A 112 4.79 -7.56 -11.88
N ALA A 113 5.05 -6.35 -11.41
CA ALA A 113 6.29 -5.97 -10.77
C ALA A 113 6.04 -5.18 -9.48
N TYR A 114 7.04 -5.15 -8.60
CA TYR A 114 6.95 -4.55 -7.28
C TYR A 114 8.06 -3.53 -7.06
N LEU A 115 7.73 -2.44 -6.36
CA LEU A 115 8.67 -1.46 -5.82
C LEU A 115 8.27 -1.12 -4.39
N PRO A 116 9.21 -0.81 -3.48
CA PRO A 116 8.84 -0.23 -2.20
C PRO A 116 8.16 1.13 -2.42
N ASP A 117 7.11 1.42 -1.65
CA ASP A 117 6.48 2.73 -1.62
C ASP A 117 7.27 3.69 -0.73
N SER A 118 8.53 3.88 -1.11
CA SER A 118 9.52 4.75 -0.45
C SER A 118 9.94 5.89 -1.39
N PRO A 119 10.65 6.92 -0.90
CA PRO A 119 11.13 8.00 -1.77
C PRO A 119 11.93 7.51 -2.97
N ASP A 120 12.87 6.58 -2.78
CA ASP A 120 13.68 6.03 -3.87
C ASP A 120 12.87 5.11 -4.79
N GLY A 121 11.96 4.30 -4.24
CA GLY A 121 11.06 3.47 -5.04
C GLY A 121 10.12 4.32 -5.92
N ASN A 122 9.61 5.44 -5.41
CA ASN A 122 8.79 6.38 -6.17
C ASN A 122 9.59 7.11 -7.27
N ARG A 123 10.87 7.41 -7.03
CA ARG A 123 11.77 7.93 -8.08
C ARG A 123 11.95 6.91 -9.21
N VAL A 124 12.23 5.65 -8.89
CA VAL A 124 12.32 4.57 -9.88
C VAL A 124 11.00 4.39 -10.62
N LEU A 125 9.85 4.44 -9.94
CA LEU A 125 8.53 4.37 -10.57
C LEU A 125 8.35 5.46 -11.64
N HIS A 126 8.75 6.69 -11.35
CA HIS A 126 8.66 7.79 -12.31
C HIS A 126 9.52 7.53 -13.56
N LEU A 127 10.76 7.05 -13.38
CA LEU A 127 11.65 6.69 -14.48
C LEU A 127 11.09 5.51 -15.31
N LEU A 128 10.54 4.48 -14.67
CA LEU A 128 9.90 3.35 -15.35
C LEU A 128 8.70 3.81 -16.20
N ARG A 129 7.90 4.77 -15.72
CA ARG A 129 6.82 5.36 -16.52
C ARG A 129 7.36 6.04 -17.78
N ARG A 130 8.41 6.86 -17.66
CA ARG A 130 9.06 7.49 -18.82
C ARG A 130 9.61 6.45 -19.80
N ALA A 131 10.30 5.43 -19.29
CA ALA A 131 10.82 4.33 -20.11
C ALA A 131 9.69 3.56 -20.81
N PHE A 132 8.54 3.38 -20.16
CA PHE A 132 7.38 2.74 -20.77
C PHE A 132 6.79 3.58 -21.90
N GLU A 133 6.60 4.89 -21.69
CA GLU A 133 6.13 5.84 -22.71
C GLU A 133 7.06 5.88 -23.94
N GLN A 134 8.36 5.75 -23.72
CA GLN A 134 9.38 5.66 -24.77
C GLN A 134 9.54 4.25 -25.35
N ARG A 135 8.72 3.28 -24.94
CA ARG A 135 8.70 1.89 -25.43
C ARG A 135 10.00 1.13 -25.17
N LEU A 136 10.65 1.39 -24.03
CA LEU A 136 11.93 0.81 -23.64
C LEU A 136 11.82 -0.36 -22.66
N ILE A 137 10.67 -0.55 -21.99
CA ILE A 137 10.52 -1.62 -20.97
C ILE A 137 10.42 -3.02 -21.60
N PHE A 138 9.73 -3.13 -22.74
CA PHE A 138 9.44 -4.39 -23.41
C PHE A 138 9.85 -4.34 -24.87
N THR A 139 10.15 -5.52 -25.42
CA THR A 139 10.39 -5.74 -26.84
C THR A 139 9.76 -7.06 -27.28
N ILE A 140 9.79 -7.35 -28.58
CA ILE A 140 9.43 -8.65 -29.13
C ILE A 140 10.70 -9.40 -29.51
N GLY A 141 10.85 -10.61 -28.97
CA GLY A 141 12.04 -11.41 -29.22
C GLY A 141 11.92 -12.81 -28.62
N THR A 142 13.05 -13.31 -28.14
CA THR A 142 13.17 -14.62 -27.50
C THR A 142 13.13 -14.46 -25.98
N SER A 143 12.24 -15.18 -25.31
CA SER A 143 12.21 -15.24 -23.86
C SER A 143 13.45 -15.96 -23.33
N MET A 144 14.26 -15.27 -22.53
CA MET A 144 15.48 -15.84 -21.94
C MET A 144 15.20 -17.02 -20.99
N THR A 145 14.02 -17.04 -20.35
CA THR A 145 13.67 -18.09 -19.39
C THR A 145 13.07 -19.34 -20.03
N THR A 146 12.35 -19.19 -21.15
CA THR A 146 11.61 -20.30 -21.78
C THR A 146 12.15 -20.69 -23.16
N GLY A 147 13.00 -19.87 -23.77
CA GLY A 147 13.45 -20.04 -25.15
C GLY A 147 12.39 -19.73 -26.21
N MET A 148 11.17 -19.36 -25.82
CA MET A 148 10.08 -19.09 -26.75
C MET A 148 10.37 -17.84 -27.59
N GLN A 149 10.26 -17.96 -28.91
CA GLN A 149 10.46 -16.86 -29.86
C GLN A 149 9.14 -16.14 -30.17
N ASN A 150 9.23 -14.94 -30.73
CA ASN A 150 8.09 -14.12 -31.16
C ASN A 150 7.14 -13.78 -29.99
N VAL A 151 7.69 -13.48 -28.82
CA VAL A 151 6.94 -13.12 -27.61
C VAL A 151 7.36 -11.76 -27.07
N ILE A 152 6.46 -11.15 -26.30
CA ILE A 152 6.75 -9.94 -25.52
C ILE A 152 7.66 -10.32 -24.35
N THR A 153 8.87 -9.75 -24.34
CA THR A 153 9.90 -10.00 -23.32
C THR A 153 10.44 -8.68 -22.76
N TRP A 154 11.01 -8.73 -21.57
CA TRP A 154 11.71 -7.59 -20.95
C TRP A 154 12.87 -7.12 -21.85
N ASN A 155 13.15 -5.81 -21.83
CA ASN A 155 14.17 -5.17 -22.67
C ASN A 155 15.28 -4.54 -21.81
N ASP A 156 16.03 -5.39 -21.12
CA ASP A 156 17.19 -5.08 -20.26
C ASP A 156 16.95 -4.13 -19.09
N ILE A 157 15.70 -3.86 -18.72
CA ILE A 157 15.36 -3.13 -17.48
C ILE A 157 14.72 -4.15 -16.53
N HIS A 158 15.48 -4.54 -15.51
CA HIS A 158 15.08 -5.58 -14.58
C HIS A 158 13.96 -5.09 -13.67
N HIS A 159 12.95 -5.95 -13.51
CA HIS A 159 11.84 -5.73 -12.60
C HIS A 159 11.82 -6.79 -11.52
N LYS A 160 11.34 -6.41 -10.33
CA LYS A 160 11.05 -7.37 -9.26
C LYS A 160 9.67 -7.98 -9.47
N THR A 161 9.61 -9.19 -10.00
CA THR A 161 8.36 -9.92 -10.28
C THR A 161 7.91 -10.80 -9.12
N SER A 162 8.68 -10.83 -8.03
CA SER A 162 8.34 -11.53 -6.78
C SER A 162 8.60 -10.61 -5.59
N ILE A 163 7.79 -10.71 -4.55
CA ILE A 163 8.08 -10.07 -3.26
C ILE A 163 8.96 -10.95 -2.36
N TRP A 164 9.31 -12.17 -2.79
CA TRP A 164 10.10 -13.14 -2.03
C TRP A 164 11.22 -13.78 -2.87
N GLY A 165 12.12 -14.51 -2.21
CA GLY A 165 13.16 -15.33 -2.86
C GLY A 165 14.41 -14.55 -3.30
N GLY A 166 14.48 -13.26 -2.99
CA GLY A 166 15.65 -12.42 -3.26
C GLY A 166 16.00 -12.31 -4.74
N PRO A 167 17.23 -11.85 -5.08
CA PRO A 167 17.62 -11.56 -6.45
C PRO A 167 17.49 -12.76 -7.40
N ARG A 168 17.77 -13.99 -6.91
CA ARG A 168 17.71 -15.23 -7.70
C ARG A 168 16.31 -15.57 -8.19
N CYS A 169 15.28 -15.14 -7.47
CA CYS A 169 13.88 -15.33 -7.84
C CYS A 169 13.25 -14.05 -8.37
N PHE A 170 14.06 -13.09 -8.83
CA PHE A 170 13.60 -11.77 -9.28
C PHE A 170 12.76 -11.06 -8.20
N GLY A 171 13.13 -11.24 -6.93
CA GLY A 171 12.37 -10.72 -5.81
C GLY A 171 13.18 -10.06 -4.71
N TYR A 172 12.49 -9.82 -3.59
CA TYR A 172 13.02 -9.19 -2.39
C TYR A 172 13.34 -10.23 -1.30
N PRO A 173 14.20 -9.89 -0.31
CA PRO A 173 14.97 -8.66 -0.20
C PRO A 173 16.10 -8.59 -1.24
N ASP A 174 16.38 -7.39 -1.74
CA ASP A 174 17.51 -7.09 -2.62
C ASP A 174 17.97 -5.65 -2.40
N PRO A 175 18.95 -5.41 -1.50
CA PRO A 175 19.36 -4.06 -1.12
C PRO A 175 19.99 -3.26 -2.26
N THR A 176 20.39 -3.93 -3.35
CA THR A 176 21.09 -3.31 -4.48
C THR A 176 20.18 -3.01 -5.66
N TYR A 177 18.92 -3.47 -5.64
CA TYR A 177 18.05 -3.43 -6.80
C TYR A 177 17.73 -2.01 -7.28
N LEU A 178 17.32 -1.10 -6.39
CA LEU A 178 16.93 0.26 -6.79
C LEU A 178 18.10 1.02 -7.44
N VAL A 179 19.33 0.77 -6.99
CA VAL A 179 20.54 1.31 -7.62
C VAL A 179 20.73 0.72 -9.01
N ARG A 180 20.73 -0.63 -9.13
CA ARG A 180 20.95 -1.28 -10.43
C ARG A 180 19.92 -0.89 -11.48
N VAL A 181 18.62 -0.90 -11.14
CA VAL A 181 17.56 -0.54 -12.11
C VAL A 181 17.66 0.92 -12.53
N THR A 182 18.10 1.81 -11.63
CA THR A 182 18.36 3.22 -11.98
C THR A 182 19.51 3.34 -12.97
N GLU A 183 20.58 2.56 -12.81
CA GLU A 183 21.69 2.50 -13.78
C GLU A 183 21.24 1.93 -15.13
N GLU A 184 20.47 0.84 -15.15
CA GLU A 184 19.91 0.26 -16.37
C GLU A 184 19.02 1.27 -17.12
N LEU A 185 18.20 2.03 -16.40
CA LEU A 185 17.42 3.12 -16.96
C LEU A 185 18.30 4.23 -17.54
N ARG A 186 19.36 4.62 -16.82
CA ARG A 186 20.33 5.63 -17.27
C ARG A 186 21.06 5.19 -18.54
N GLU A 187 21.44 3.91 -18.66
CA GLU A 187 22.06 3.34 -19.87
C GLU A 187 21.13 3.40 -21.09
N LYS A 188 19.81 3.36 -20.86
CA LYS A 188 18.78 3.56 -21.89
C LYS A 188 18.44 5.04 -22.12
N GLY A 189 19.16 5.98 -21.49
CA GLY A 189 18.94 7.42 -21.62
C GLY A 189 17.78 7.97 -20.79
N ILE A 190 17.29 7.23 -19.79
CA ILE A 190 16.21 7.65 -18.89
C ILE A 190 16.80 8.14 -17.56
N THR A 191 16.81 9.45 -17.38
CA THR A 191 17.32 10.15 -16.20
C THR A 191 16.20 10.96 -15.52
N ALA A 192 16.49 11.57 -14.37
CA ALA A 192 15.52 12.36 -13.60
C ALA A 192 15.33 13.81 -14.11
N ASP A 193 15.95 14.14 -15.25
CA ASP A 193 15.99 15.49 -15.83
C ASP A 193 14.62 15.96 -16.32
#